data_AF-A0A1D6PHE7-F1
#
_entry.id   AF-A0A1D6PHE7-F1
#
_cell.length_a   1.000
_cell.length_b   1.000
_cell.length_c   1.000
_cell.angle_alpha   90.00
_cell.angle_beta   90.00
_cell.angle_gamma   90.00
#
_symmetry.space_group_name_H-M   'P 1'
#
loop_
_entity.id
_entity.type
_entity.pdbx_description
1 polymer ?
#
loop_
_entity_poly.entity_id
_entity_poly.type
_entity_poly.pdbx_seq_one_letter_code
_entity_poly.pdbx_strand_id
1 'polypeptide(L)'
;METSAATPTRPPHPAAASPSPSPSSSLRLWRSAAQRNVRNQWSRLSAAKEQWLAAVADGRAHASALVNAHLCRRQASFLSAWATDLGVLKDMPGIRDKANSKLVLREEQYSGMLLSAYKEMVRQLSYLVEASHSMRCFSKAAPNCSITQFSDRQDNLNDSGDGGGAPVFKWFSILEFGG
;
A
#
# COMPACT_ATOMS: atom_id res chain seq x y z
N MET A 1 -66.70 63.62 -3.64
CA MET A 1 -65.71 63.24 -2.62
C MET A 1 -66.06 61.83 -2.17
N GLU A 2 -65.62 60.84 -2.94
CA GLU A 2 -64.44 59.98 -2.71
C GLU A 2 -64.91 58.58 -2.27
N THR A 3 -64.95 57.68 -3.25
CA THR A 3 -65.14 56.23 -3.12
C THR A 3 -63.81 55.59 -2.75
N SER A 4 -63.69 54.99 -1.56
CA SER A 4 -62.51 54.20 -1.16
C SER A 4 -62.78 52.72 -1.38
N ALA A 5 -61.96 52.10 -2.23
CA ALA A 5 -62.01 50.69 -2.58
C ALA A 5 -61.38 49.80 -1.51
N ALA A 6 -62.04 48.69 -1.16
CA ALA A 6 -61.51 47.67 -0.26
C ALA A 6 -60.63 46.66 -1.04
N THR A 7 -59.39 46.50 -0.60
CA THR A 7 -58.39 45.55 -1.12
C THR A 7 -58.75 44.11 -0.71
N PRO A 8 -58.74 43.11 -1.61
CA PRO A 8 -58.97 41.71 -1.21
C PRO A 8 -57.68 41.10 -0.63
N THR A 9 -57.76 40.59 0.59
CA THR A 9 -56.67 39.90 1.28
C THR A 9 -56.49 38.47 0.71
N ARG A 10 -55.30 38.20 0.17
CA ARG A 10 -54.88 36.87 -0.31
C ARG A 10 -54.73 35.89 0.87
N PRO A 11 -55.17 34.62 0.76
CA PRO A 11 -54.94 33.64 1.83
C PRO A 11 -53.44 33.31 1.96
N PRO A 12 -52.97 32.93 3.16
CA PRO A 12 -51.56 32.61 3.39
C PRO A 12 -51.19 31.35 2.60
N HIS A 13 -50.11 31.47 1.81
CA HIS A 13 -49.48 30.32 1.17
C HIS A 13 -48.93 29.37 2.23
N PRO A 14 -49.14 28.05 2.12
CA PRO A 14 -48.41 27.11 2.95
C PRO A 14 -46.91 27.26 2.68
N ALA A 15 -46.13 27.39 3.76
CA ALA A 15 -44.68 27.47 3.70
C ALA A 15 -44.14 26.31 2.85
N ALA A 16 -43.35 26.66 1.82
CA ALA A 16 -42.67 25.68 0.99
C ALA A 16 -41.89 24.72 1.90
N ALA A 17 -42.34 23.46 1.95
CA ALA A 17 -41.60 22.39 2.58
C ALA A 17 -40.20 22.38 1.95
N SER A 18 -39.18 22.67 2.75
CA SER A 18 -37.79 22.51 2.33
C SER A 18 -37.63 21.09 1.80
N PRO A 19 -37.02 20.88 0.63
CA PRO A 19 -36.83 19.55 0.09
C PRO A 19 -35.95 18.78 1.07
N SER A 20 -36.53 17.81 1.79
CA SER A 20 -35.74 16.82 2.50
C SER A 20 -34.73 16.23 1.50
N PRO A 21 -33.43 16.17 1.84
CA PRO A 21 -32.44 15.63 0.93
C PRO A 21 -32.85 14.21 0.61
N SER A 22 -33.25 13.98 -0.64
CA SER A 22 -33.64 12.65 -1.08
C SER A 22 -32.47 11.69 -0.81
N PRO A 23 -32.70 10.47 -0.30
CA PRO A 23 -31.62 9.52 0.01
C PRO A 23 -30.65 9.29 -1.16
N SER A 24 -31.12 9.52 -2.39
CA SER A 24 -30.34 9.53 -3.64
C SER A 24 -29.16 10.52 -3.69
N SER A 25 -29.20 11.67 -3.01
CA SER A 25 -28.10 12.66 -3.08
C SER A 25 -26.90 12.22 -2.23
N SER A 26 -27.15 11.77 -1.00
CA SER A 26 -26.15 11.22 -0.09
C SER A 26 -25.50 9.95 -0.67
N LEU A 27 -26.30 9.09 -1.31
CA LEU A 27 -25.82 7.90 -2.04
C LEU A 27 -24.91 8.26 -3.22
N ARG A 28 -25.22 9.33 -3.98
CA ARG A 28 -24.37 9.78 -5.10
C ARG A 28 -23.04 10.37 -4.63
N LEU A 29 -23.05 11.16 -3.56
CA LEU A 29 -21.82 11.71 -2.97
C LEU A 29 -20.90 10.62 -2.41
N TRP A 30 -21.49 9.59 -1.78
CA TRP A 30 -20.74 8.45 -1.27
C TRP A 30 -19.97 7.72 -2.36
N ARG A 31 -20.61 7.42 -3.49
CA ARG A 31 -19.97 6.72 -4.61
C ARG A 31 -18.70 7.41 -5.08
N SER A 32 -18.76 8.73 -5.28
CA SER A 32 -17.59 9.51 -5.72
C SER A 32 -16.47 9.55 -4.67
N ALA A 33 -16.81 9.54 -3.38
CA ALA A 33 -15.82 9.45 -2.30
C ALA A 33 -15.17 8.06 -2.23
N ALA A 34 -15.98 6.99 -2.29
CA ALA A 34 -15.50 5.60 -2.29
C ALA A 34 -14.61 5.30 -3.52
N GLN A 35 -15.02 5.73 -4.71
CA GLN A 35 -14.22 5.58 -5.93
C GLN A 35 -12.87 6.32 -5.84
N ARG A 36 -12.86 7.53 -5.27
CA ARG A 36 -11.60 8.28 -5.06
C ARG A 36 -10.70 7.59 -4.04
N ASN A 37 -11.25 7.12 -2.92
CA ASN A 37 -10.51 6.37 -1.92
C ASN A 37 -9.85 5.13 -2.57
N VAL A 38 -10.61 4.33 -3.30
CA VAL A 38 -10.09 3.12 -3.96
C VAL A 38 -8.97 3.45 -4.94
N ARG A 39 -9.11 4.48 -5.78
CA ARG A 39 -8.02 4.92 -6.67
C ARG A 39 -6.77 5.33 -5.89
N ASN A 40 -6.93 6.08 -4.81
CA ASN A 40 -5.81 6.55 -3.99
C ASN A 40 -5.11 5.38 -3.28
N GLN A 41 -5.86 4.46 -2.69
CA GLN A 41 -5.28 3.29 -2.03
C GLN A 41 -4.69 2.32 -3.04
N TRP A 42 -5.27 2.17 -4.23
CA TRP A 42 -4.69 1.40 -5.32
C TRP A 42 -3.32 1.94 -5.74
N SER A 43 -3.19 3.27 -5.86
CA SER A 43 -1.89 3.90 -6.15
C SER A 43 -0.86 3.59 -5.05
N ARG A 44 -1.26 3.65 -3.77
CA ARG A 44 -0.37 3.30 -2.64
C ARG A 44 0.00 1.83 -2.63
N LEU A 45 -0.96 0.94 -2.92
CA LEU A 45 -0.76 -0.49 -3.05
C LEU A 45 0.23 -0.80 -4.17
N SER A 46 0.07 -0.15 -5.34
CA SER A 46 0.98 -0.32 -6.47
C SER A 46 2.40 0.14 -6.14
N ALA A 47 2.55 1.30 -5.51
CA ALA A 47 3.86 1.81 -5.10
C ALA A 47 4.54 0.90 -4.07
N ALA A 48 3.80 0.44 -3.04
CA ALA A 48 4.31 -0.49 -2.05
C ALA A 48 4.72 -1.83 -2.67
N LYS A 49 3.96 -2.32 -3.67
CA LYS A 49 4.30 -3.54 -4.42
C LYS A 49 5.62 -3.38 -5.19
N GLU A 50 5.81 -2.27 -5.88
CA GLU A 50 7.06 -2.00 -6.61
C GLU A 50 8.26 -1.92 -5.67
N GLN A 51 8.11 -1.21 -4.54
CA GLN A 51 9.16 -1.13 -3.52
C GLN A 51 9.45 -2.49 -2.87
N TRP A 52 8.43 -3.31 -2.63
CA TRP A 52 8.60 -4.69 -2.15
C TRP A 52 9.41 -5.53 -3.15
N LEU A 53 9.07 -5.46 -4.44
CA LEU A 53 9.80 -6.19 -5.49
C LEU A 53 11.27 -5.74 -5.61
N ALA A 54 11.53 -4.44 -5.50
CA ALA A 54 12.89 -3.91 -5.46
C ALA A 54 13.67 -4.45 -4.27
N ALA A 55 13.09 -4.43 -3.06
CA ALA A 55 13.71 -4.96 -1.85
C ALA A 55 13.97 -6.49 -1.95
N VAL A 56 13.08 -7.24 -2.61
CA VAL A 56 13.30 -8.66 -2.92
C VAL A 56 14.49 -8.84 -3.87
N ALA A 57 14.61 -8.00 -4.90
CA ALA A 57 15.72 -8.06 -5.84
C ALA A 57 17.06 -7.78 -5.13
N ASP A 58 17.11 -6.72 -4.31
CA ASP A 58 18.29 -6.37 -3.51
C ASP A 58 18.64 -7.48 -2.51
N GLY A 59 17.65 -8.00 -1.80
CA GLY A 59 17.83 -9.12 -0.87
C GLY A 59 18.44 -10.35 -1.55
N ARG A 60 17.95 -10.72 -2.75
CA ARG A 60 18.55 -11.82 -3.53
C ARG A 60 19.99 -11.53 -3.97
N ALA A 61 20.28 -10.31 -4.40
CA ALA A 61 21.62 -9.91 -4.79
C ALA A 61 22.58 -9.98 -3.59
N HIS A 62 22.18 -9.49 -2.42
CA HIS A 62 22.99 -9.52 -1.19
C HIS A 62 23.20 -10.95 -0.67
N ALA A 63 22.16 -11.79 -0.70
CA ALA A 63 22.29 -13.20 -0.34
C ALA A 63 23.29 -13.93 -1.26
N SER A 64 23.20 -13.68 -2.57
CA SER A 64 24.13 -14.26 -3.55
C SER A 64 25.57 -13.80 -3.30
N ALA A 65 25.76 -12.50 -3.03
CA ALA A 65 27.07 -11.93 -2.73
C ALA A 65 27.67 -12.47 -1.42
N LEU A 66 26.84 -12.67 -0.39
CA LEU A 66 27.24 -13.28 0.89
C LEU A 66 27.70 -14.72 0.69
N VAL A 67 26.92 -15.53 -0.03
CA VAL A 67 27.29 -16.92 -0.34
C VAL A 67 28.58 -16.96 -1.15
N ASN A 68 28.73 -16.09 -2.15
CA ASN A 68 29.96 -16.01 -2.94
C ASN A 68 31.17 -15.62 -2.09
N ALA A 69 31.05 -14.64 -1.19
CA ALA A 69 32.13 -14.26 -0.28
C ALA A 69 32.52 -15.43 0.64
N HIS A 70 31.54 -16.15 1.18
CA HIS A 70 31.75 -17.33 2.01
C HIS A 70 32.43 -18.48 1.28
N LEU A 71 31.97 -18.77 0.06
CA LEU A 71 32.59 -19.79 -0.79
C LEU A 71 34.01 -19.40 -1.18
N CYS A 72 34.26 -18.14 -1.57
CA CYS A 72 35.62 -17.65 -1.85
C CYS A 72 36.52 -17.79 -0.63
N ARG A 73 36.04 -17.51 0.58
CA ARG A 73 36.82 -17.66 1.81
C ARG A 73 37.11 -19.12 2.10
N ARG A 74 36.11 -20.00 1.99
CA ARG A 74 36.26 -21.44 2.24
C ARG A 74 37.15 -22.10 1.20
N GLN A 75 37.01 -21.75 -0.07
CA GLN A 75 37.88 -22.19 -1.16
C GLN A 75 39.29 -21.63 -0.97
N ALA A 76 39.48 -20.36 -0.63
CA ALA A 76 40.81 -19.84 -0.32
C ALA A 76 41.44 -20.56 0.88
N SER A 77 40.66 -20.99 1.87
CA SER A 77 41.14 -21.75 3.03
C SER A 77 41.49 -23.20 2.67
N PHE A 78 40.62 -23.88 1.91
CA PHE A 78 40.80 -25.27 1.46
C PHE A 78 41.87 -25.39 0.38
N LEU A 79 41.85 -24.49 -0.61
CA LEU A 79 42.87 -24.35 -1.63
C LEU A 79 44.15 -23.77 -1.04
N SER A 80 44.19 -22.98 0.06
CA SER A 80 45.47 -22.61 0.69
C SER A 80 46.25 -23.83 1.23
N ALA A 81 45.58 -24.96 1.46
CA ALA A 81 46.25 -26.22 1.78
C ALA A 81 46.78 -26.96 0.53
N TRP A 82 46.31 -26.60 -0.67
CA TRP A 82 46.62 -27.21 -1.97
C TRP A 82 47.40 -26.28 -2.93
N ALA A 83 47.32 -24.96 -2.74
CA ALA A 83 47.75 -23.91 -3.64
C ALA A 83 49.09 -23.37 -3.19
N THR A 84 50.12 -24.14 -3.53
CA THR A 84 51.49 -23.68 -3.74
C THR A 84 51.63 -22.74 -4.95
N ASP A 85 50.55 -22.48 -5.69
CA ASP A 85 50.55 -21.70 -6.94
C ASP A 85 49.77 -20.39 -6.84
N LEU A 86 50.18 -19.52 -5.91
CA LEU A 86 49.82 -18.09 -5.94
C LEU A 86 50.75 -17.30 -6.88
N GLY A 87 51.55 -17.98 -7.70
CA GLY A 87 52.62 -17.37 -8.51
C GLY A 87 53.52 -16.48 -7.66
N VAL A 88 53.79 -15.26 -8.14
CA VAL A 88 54.61 -14.24 -7.46
C VAL A 88 53.96 -13.72 -6.16
N LEU A 89 52.63 -13.88 -5.97
CA LEU A 89 51.98 -13.44 -4.73
C LEU A 89 52.30 -14.33 -3.53
N LYS A 90 52.79 -15.56 -3.73
CA LYS A 90 53.18 -16.44 -2.61
C LYS A 90 54.31 -15.85 -1.76
N ASP A 91 55.16 -15.04 -2.39
CA ASP A 91 56.32 -14.41 -1.77
C ASP A 91 55.93 -13.14 -0.99
N MET A 92 54.67 -12.67 -1.09
CA MET A 92 54.16 -11.57 -0.27
C MET A 92 53.67 -12.08 1.10
N PRO A 93 54.37 -11.73 2.20
CA PRO A 93 53.95 -12.16 3.53
C PRO A 93 52.59 -11.53 3.90
N GLY A 94 51.73 -12.32 4.53
CA GLY A 94 50.41 -11.87 5.03
C GLY A 94 49.36 -11.55 3.95
N ILE A 95 49.63 -11.79 2.66
CA ILE A 95 48.66 -11.51 1.58
C ILE A 95 47.36 -12.32 1.77
N ARG A 96 47.49 -13.57 2.22
CA ARG A 96 46.37 -14.48 2.50
C ARG A 96 45.54 -13.98 3.66
N ASP A 97 46.18 -13.60 4.77
CA ASP A 97 45.49 -13.07 5.95
C ASP A 97 44.75 -11.78 5.59
N LYS A 98 45.38 -10.88 4.83
CA LYS A 98 44.75 -9.64 4.37
C LYS A 98 43.58 -9.90 3.42
N ALA A 99 43.69 -10.86 2.50
CA ALA A 99 42.60 -11.25 1.63
C ALA A 99 41.44 -11.89 2.40
N ASN A 100 41.75 -12.75 3.37
CA ASN A 100 40.76 -13.38 4.24
C ASN A 100 40.02 -12.34 5.10
N SER A 101 40.74 -11.41 5.75
CA SER A 101 40.13 -10.32 6.51
C SER A 101 39.22 -9.43 5.65
N LYS A 102 39.59 -9.18 4.38
CA LYS A 102 38.70 -8.47 3.43
C LYS A 102 37.44 -9.28 3.12
N LEU A 103 37.54 -10.59 2.97
CA LEU A 103 36.38 -11.46 2.72
C LEU A 103 35.45 -11.52 3.93
N VAL A 104 35.99 -11.61 5.15
CA VAL A 104 35.20 -11.54 6.39
C VAL A 104 34.44 -10.22 6.49
N LEU A 105 35.12 -9.09 6.25
CA LEU A 105 34.47 -7.78 6.25
C LEU A 105 33.35 -7.69 5.20
N ARG A 106 33.54 -8.30 4.02
CA ARG A 106 32.51 -8.35 2.96
C ARG A 106 31.33 -9.24 3.36
N GLU A 107 31.57 -10.38 3.99
CA GLU A 107 30.50 -11.24 4.54
C GLU A 107 29.64 -10.47 5.55
N GLU A 108 30.26 -9.76 6.50
CA GLU A 108 29.55 -8.93 7.47
C GLU A 108 28.75 -7.81 6.79
N GLN A 109 29.36 -7.13 5.81
CA GLN A 109 28.69 -6.09 5.03
C GLN A 109 27.44 -6.65 4.31
N TYR A 110 27.59 -7.74 3.55
CA TYR A 110 26.47 -8.33 2.81
C TYR A 110 25.40 -8.89 3.74
N SER A 111 25.77 -9.40 4.91
CA SER A 111 24.83 -9.82 5.95
C SER A 111 23.98 -8.65 6.44
N GLY A 112 24.63 -7.52 6.74
CA GLY A 112 23.94 -6.29 7.14
C GLY A 112 23.02 -5.72 6.06
N MET A 113 23.45 -5.76 4.80
CA MET A 113 22.64 -5.35 3.65
C MET A 113 21.44 -6.29 3.44
N LEU A 114 21.65 -7.60 3.54
CA LEU A 114 20.58 -8.60 3.44
C LEU A 114 19.53 -8.41 4.54
N LEU A 115 19.95 -8.19 5.78
CA LEU A 115 19.04 -7.93 6.88
C LEU A 115 18.24 -6.63 6.67
N SER A 116 18.90 -5.59 6.16
CA SER A 116 18.23 -4.31 5.82
C SER A 116 17.19 -4.51 4.71
N ALA A 117 17.53 -5.25 3.66
CA ALA A 117 16.59 -5.60 2.59
C ALA A 117 15.41 -6.42 3.11
N TYR A 118 15.64 -7.34 4.06
CA TYR A 118 14.56 -8.09 4.70
C TYR A 118 13.61 -7.20 5.50
N LYS A 119 14.15 -6.30 6.33
CA LYS A 119 13.33 -5.33 7.07
C LYS A 119 12.50 -4.47 6.12
N GLU A 120 13.10 -4.04 5.02
CA GLU A 120 12.43 -3.26 3.99
C GLU A 120 11.29 -4.07 3.32
N MET A 121 11.53 -5.33 2.95
CA MET A 121 10.45 -6.21 2.45
C MET A 121 9.27 -6.32 3.42
N VAL A 122 9.53 -6.52 4.71
CA VAL A 122 8.48 -6.61 5.74
C VAL A 122 7.71 -5.28 5.86
N ARG A 123 8.43 -4.15 5.85
CA ARG A 123 7.82 -2.81 5.90
C ARG A 123 6.92 -2.53 4.70
N GLN A 124 7.32 -2.95 3.50
CA GLN A 124 6.48 -2.78 2.32
C GLN A 124 5.27 -3.70 2.34
N LEU A 125 5.42 -4.91 2.87
CA LEU A 125 4.30 -5.82 3.06
C LEU A 125 3.26 -5.27 4.04
N SER A 126 3.68 -4.61 5.13
CA SER A 126 2.73 -3.96 6.03
C SER A 126 1.95 -2.84 5.33
N TYR A 127 2.61 -2.04 4.48
CA TYR A 127 1.91 -1.03 3.67
C TYR A 127 0.96 -1.62 2.64
N LEU A 128 1.29 -2.76 2.04
CA LEU A 128 0.37 -3.49 1.16
C LEU A 128 -0.90 -3.91 1.90
N VAL A 129 -0.73 -4.48 3.10
CA VAL A 129 -1.85 -4.93 3.95
C VAL A 129 -2.69 -3.74 4.39
N GLU A 130 -2.06 -2.67 4.90
CA GLU A 130 -2.74 -1.44 5.30
C GLU A 130 -3.53 -0.82 4.14
N ALA A 131 -2.90 -0.64 2.98
CA ALA A 131 -3.57 -0.09 1.80
C ALA A 131 -4.75 -0.97 1.37
N SER A 132 -4.60 -2.30 1.41
CA SER A 132 -5.68 -3.24 1.10
C SER A 132 -6.86 -3.11 2.07
N HIS A 133 -6.61 -2.98 3.37
CA HIS A 133 -7.66 -2.76 4.36
C HIS A 133 -8.35 -1.40 4.17
N SER A 134 -7.58 -0.34 3.90
CA SER A 134 -8.09 1.02 3.71
C SER A 134 -8.86 1.23 2.40
N MET A 135 -8.87 0.26 1.48
CA MET A 135 -9.72 0.29 0.28
C MET A 135 -11.20 0.08 0.60
N ARG A 136 -11.53 -0.43 1.80
CA ARG A 136 -12.90 -0.54 2.28
C ARG A 136 -13.40 0.83 2.74
N CYS A 137 -14.64 1.16 2.39
CA CYS A 137 -15.27 2.41 2.78
C CYS A 137 -16.51 2.10 3.60
N PHE A 138 -16.44 2.33 4.90
CA PHE A 138 -17.51 2.08 5.86
C PHE A 138 -18.34 3.34 6.04
N SER A 139 -19.65 3.17 6.16
CA SER A 139 -20.59 4.20 6.59
C SER A 139 -20.49 4.40 8.10
N LYS A 140 -20.32 5.65 8.51
CA LYS A 140 -20.39 6.06 9.89
C LYS A 140 -21.80 6.55 10.16
N ALA A 141 -22.61 5.70 10.79
CA ALA A 141 -23.95 6.06 11.23
C ALA A 141 -23.85 6.94 12.49
N ALA A 142 -23.86 8.26 12.31
CA ALA A 142 -24.02 9.18 13.43
C ALA A 142 -25.53 9.31 13.73
N PRO A 143 -25.99 8.95 14.95
CA PRO A 143 -27.37 9.25 15.31
C PRO A 143 -27.56 10.76 15.21
N ASN A 144 -28.59 11.18 14.49
CA ASN A 144 -29.06 12.58 14.38
C ASN A 144 -28.31 13.47 13.36
N CYS A 145 -27.41 12.92 12.52
CA CYS A 145 -26.76 13.71 11.47
C CYS A 145 -27.41 13.45 10.09
N SER A 146 -27.85 14.52 9.40
CA SER A 146 -28.37 14.43 8.04
C SER A 146 -27.29 14.14 6.99
N ILE A 147 -26.01 14.19 7.40
CA ILE A 147 -24.86 13.94 6.54
C ILE A 147 -24.33 12.52 6.80
N THR A 148 -24.27 11.71 5.75
CA THR A 148 -23.62 10.40 5.83
C THR A 148 -22.10 10.62 5.82
N GLN A 149 -21.43 10.19 6.90
CA GLN A 149 -19.97 10.22 7.01
C GLN A 149 -19.40 8.86 6.65
N PHE A 150 -18.14 8.83 6.21
CA PHE A 150 -17.47 7.61 5.78
C PHE A 150 -16.08 7.50 6.38
N SER A 151 -15.66 6.28 6.67
CA SER A 151 -14.38 5.96 7.30
C SER A 151 -13.72 4.77 6.60
N ASP A 152 -12.42 4.63 6.80
CA ASP A 152 -11.62 3.45 6.47
C ASP A 152 -11.60 2.42 7.62
N ARG A 153 -12.29 2.70 8.73
CA ARG A 153 -12.45 1.80 9.89
C ARG A 153 -13.88 1.35 10.06
N GLN A 154 -14.04 0.08 10.47
CA GLN A 154 -15.34 -0.52 10.75
C GLN A 154 -15.83 -0.08 12.13
N ASP A 155 -16.51 1.06 12.19
CA ASP A 155 -17.18 1.53 13.42
C ASP A 155 -18.58 0.89 13.61
N ASN A 156 -19.20 0.44 12.51
CA ASN A 156 -20.50 -0.22 12.49
C ASN A 156 -20.31 -1.72 12.16
N LEU A 157 -20.62 -2.60 13.12
CA LEU A 157 -20.49 -4.06 12.97
C LEU A 157 -21.34 -4.66 11.86
N ASN A 158 -22.43 -3.98 11.46
CA ASN A 158 -23.31 -4.44 10.39
C ASN A 158 -22.88 -3.95 9.00
N ASP A 159 -21.82 -3.13 8.90
CA ASP A 159 -21.30 -2.62 7.65
C ASP A 159 -20.05 -3.39 7.22
N SER A 160 -20.16 -4.16 6.15
CA SER A 160 -19.07 -4.91 5.52
C SER A 160 -18.06 -4.04 4.76
N GLY A 161 -18.34 -2.74 4.60
CA GLY A 161 -17.52 -1.81 3.83
C GLY A 161 -17.61 -2.03 2.32
N ASP A 162 -18.62 -2.80 1.87
CA ASP A 162 -18.94 -3.09 0.47
C ASP A 162 -19.98 -2.13 -0.13
N GLY A 163 -20.53 -1.23 0.70
CA GLY A 163 -21.61 -0.34 0.29
C GLY A 163 -23.02 -0.91 0.39
N GLY A 164 -23.22 -1.96 1.19
CA GLY A 164 -24.52 -2.62 1.30
C GLY A 164 -24.94 -3.30 -0.01
N GLY A 165 -23.99 -3.96 -0.69
CA GLY A 165 -24.22 -4.65 -1.96
C GLY A 165 -24.47 -3.74 -3.18
N ALA A 166 -24.46 -2.41 -3.03
CA ALA A 166 -24.50 -1.50 -4.17
C ALA A 166 -23.12 -1.48 -4.83
N PRO A 167 -22.95 -2.00 -6.07
CA PRO A 167 -21.63 -2.18 -6.64
C PRO A 167 -20.96 -0.82 -6.86
N VAL A 168 -19.95 -0.52 -6.04
CA VAL A 168 -19.04 0.62 -6.29
C VAL A 168 -18.19 0.33 -7.53
N PHE A 169 -17.93 -0.96 -7.77
CA PHE A 169 -17.28 -1.49 -8.97
C PHE A 169 -17.89 -2.87 -9.25
N LYS A 170 -18.64 -3.01 -10.35
CA LYS A 170 -18.90 -4.34 -10.91
C LYS A 170 -17.61 -4.74 -11.61
N TRP A 171 -16.91 -5.74 -11.10
CA TRP A 171 -15.82 -6.35 -11.85
C TRP A 171 -16.46 -7.01 -13.07
N PHE A 172 -16.22 -6.47 -14.27
CA PHE A 172 -16.52 -7.20 -15.49
C PHE A 172 -15.51 -8.34 -15.57
N SER A 173 -16.00 -9.56 -15.78
CA SER A 173 -15.11 -10.70 -16.02
C SER A 173 -14.37 -10.45 -17.33
N ILE A 174 -13.08 -10.79 -17.43
CA ILE A 174 -12.32 -10.70 -18.70
C ILE A 174 -13.03 -11.50 -19.82
N LEU A 175 -13.84 -12.50 -19.45
CA LEU A 175 -14.67 -13.28 -20.35
C LEU A 175 -15.81 -12.50 -21.01
N GLU A 176 -16.23 -11.34 -20.48
CA GLU A 176 -17.25 -10.49 -21.09
C GLU A 176 -16.70 -9.67 -22.28
N PHE A 177 -15.39 -9.69 -22.54
CA PHE A 177 -14.74 -9.04 -23.68
C PHE A 177 -14.43 -9.99 -24.86
N GLY A 178 -14.80 -11.27 -24.75
CA GLY A 178 -14.67 -12.25 -25.83
C GLY A 178 -15.98 -12.42 -26.60
N GLY A 179 -16.30 -11.46 -27.45
CA GLY A 179 -17.31 -11.59 -28.51
C GLY A 179 -16.66 -11.91 -29.83
#